data_AF-A0A9E4KEV3-F1
#
_entry.id   AF-A0A9E4KEV3-F1
#
_cell.length_a   1.000
_cell.length_b   1.000
_cell.length_c   1.000
_cell.angle_alpha   90.00
_cell.angle_beta   90.00
_cell.angle_gamma   90.00
#
_symmetry.space_group_name_H-M   'P 1'
#
loop_
_entity.id
_entity.type
_entity.pdbx_description
1 polymer ?
#
loop_
_entity_poly.entity_id
_entity_poly.type
_entity_poly.pdbx_seq_one_letter_code
_entity_poly.pdbx_strand_id
1 'polypeptide(L)'
;QRDRQVRAHETAHRSAGAGMVSGGSYTYQTGPDGRRYAVGGEVTISASYSGSPQERLRQAETLRRAALAPADPSPQDRMVAAQAAAMASQARAEISAVRREEMAQQNQSNGAADEQDEGRLFDVQFNSRAIAAFNGVSGSATLHSTPSTIDEII
;
A
#
# COMPACT_ATOMS: atom_id res chain seq x y z
N GLN A 1 32.90 14.80 18.67
CA GLN A 1 31.46 15.07 18.84
C GLN A 1 30.64 14.48 17.70
N ARG A 2 31.04 14.66 16.42
CA ARG A 2 30.35 14.08 15.25
C ARG A 2 30.13 12.56 15.29
N ASP A 3 31.15 11.77 15.64
CA ASP A 3 31.02 10.30 15.68
C ASP A 3 29.87 9.80 16.57
N ARG A 4 29.68 10.40 17.75
CA ARG A 4 28.57 10.02 18.65
C ARG A 4 27.22 10.40 18.07
N GLN A 5 27.11 11.56 17.42
CA GLN A 5 25.88 12.03 16.79
C GLN A 5 25.49 11.12 15.62
N VAL A 6 26.43 10.77 14.75
CA VAL A 6 26.19 9.84 13.62
C VAL A 6 25.73 8.48 14.15
N ARG A 7 26.41 7.92 15.15
CA ARG A 7 26.00 6.63 15.73
C ARG A 7 24.61 6.70 16.38
N ALA A 8 24.28 7.79 17.05
CA ALA A 8 22.96 8.00 17.62
C ALA A 8 21.88 8.09 16.53
N HIS A 9 22.17 8.83 15.45
CA HIS A 9 21.32 8.95 14.26
C HIS A 9 21.01 7.58 13.64
N GLU A 10 22.04 6.78 13.33
CA GLU A 10 21.82 5.44 12.74
C GLU A 10 21.14 4.46 13.69
N THR A 11 21.36 4.62 15.00
CA THR A 11 20.72 3.76 16.00
C THR A 11 19.22 4.08 16.11
N ALA A 12 18.84 5.35 16.00
CA ALA A 12 17.44 5.76 15.96
C ALA A 12 16.72 5.10 14.77
N HIS A 13 17.29 5.20 13.56
CA HIS A 13 16.75 4.52 12.37
C HIS A 13 16.58 3.01 12.56
N ARG A 14 17.64 2.32 13.01
CA ARG A 14 17.60 0.86 13.24
C ARG A 14 16.56 0.45 14.28
N SER A 15 16.46 1.20 15.37
CA SER A 15 15.51 0.90 16.45
C SER A 15 14.06 1.02 15.99
N ALA A 16 13.76 2.02 15.15
CA ALA A 16 12.42 2.28 14.65
C ALA A 16 12.01 1.38 13.47
N GLY A 17 12.99 0.81 12.76
CA GLY A 17 12.79 -0.05 11.59
C GLY A 17 12.14 -1.41 11.86
N ALA A 18 12.02 -1.85 13.12
CA ALA A 18 11.38 -3.11 13.51
C ALA A 18 11.80 -4.34 12.66
N GLY A 19 13.08 -4.42 12.26
CA GLY A 19 13.61 -5.50 11.41
C GLY A 19 13.45 -5.29 9.89
N MET A 20 12.82 -4.20 9.43
CA MET A 20 12.76 -3.79 8.01
C MET A 20 14.02 -3.05 7.55
N VAL A 21 15.05 -3.00 8.39
CA VAL A 21 16.35 -2.42 8.07
C VAL A 21 17.27 -3.53 7.62
N SER A 22 17.70 -3.50 6.35
CA SER A 22 18.59 -4.51 5.76
C SER A 22 20.06 -4.19 5.92
N GLY A 23 20.40 -2.94 6.24
CA GLY A 23 21.79 -2.55 6.44
C GLY A 23 21.97 -1.08 6.73
N GLY A 24 23.23 -0.66 6.87
CA GLY A 24 23.61 0.73 6.93
C GLY A 24 25.09 0.90 6.63
N SER A 25 25.45 2.05 6.08
CA SER A 25 26.82 2.42 5.76
C SER A 25 27.28 3.58 6.65
N TYR A 26 28.58 3.66 6.91
CA TYR A 26 29.20 4.76 7.66
C TYR A 26 30.35 5.33 6.85
N THR A 27 30.39 6.65 6.74
CA THR A 27 31.53 7.37 6.20
C THR A 27 32.44 7.79 7.35
N TYR A 28 33.74 7.51 7.22
CA TYR A 28 34.74 7.79 8.25
C TYR A 28 35.74 8.85 7.80
N GLN A 29 36.23 9.63 8.76
CA GLN A 29 37.38 10.52 8.60
C GLN A 29 38.45 10.17 9.63
N THR A 30 39.71 10.14 9.21
CA THR A 30 40.86 9.92 10.11
C THR A 30 41.23 11.23 10.81
N GLY A 31 41.32 11.20 12.13
CA GLY A 31 41.73 12.33 12.95
C GLY A 31 43.25 12.49 13.00
N PRO A 32 43.74 13.62 13.56
CA PRO A 32 45.17 13.87 13.76
C PRO A 32 45.87 12.83 14.65
N ASP A 33 45.09 12.10 15.44
CA ASP A 33 45.51 11.02 16.32
C ASP A 33 45.57 9.65 15.62
N GLY A 34 45.32 9.60 14.31
CA GLY A 34 45.31 8.37 13.52
C GLY A 34 44.05 7.51 13.70
N ARG A 35 43.07 7.93 14.51
CA ARG A 35 41.83 7.19 14.75
C ARG A 35 40.76 7.56 13.71
N ARG A 36 39.92 6.59 13.34
CA ARG A 36 38.77 6.82 12.44
C ARG A 36 37.54 7.25 13.23
N TYR A 37 36.87 8.29 12.77
CA TYR A 37 35.64 8.84 13.34
C TYR A 37 34.53 8.84 12.30
N ALA A 38 33.33 8.38 12.65
CA ALA A 38 32.18 8.48 11.76
C ALA A 38 31.79 9.96 11.58
N VAL A 39 31.69 10.38 10.32
CA VAL A 39 31.33 11.75 9.93
C VAL A 39 30.03 11.81 9.14
N GLY A 40 29.54 10.66 8.68
CA GLY A 40 28.22 10.47 8.07
C GLY A 40 27.83 9.00 8.14
N GLY A 41 26.55 8.72 7.95
CA GLY A 41 26.00 7.38 7.88
C GLY A 41 24.65 7.40 7.18
N GLU A 42 24.23 6.24 6.69
CA GLU A 42 22.91 6.01 6.12
C GLU A 42 22.43 4.63 6.56
N VAL A 43 21.13 4.50 6.82
CA VAL A 43 20.48 3.21 7.05
C VAL A 43 19.64 2.87 5.82
N THR A 44 19.95 1.76 5.18
CA THR A 44 19.13 1.21 4.10
C THR A 44 17.92 0.52 4.72
N ILE A 45 16.75 1.16 4.56
CA ILE A 45 15.48 0.56 4.95
C ILE A 45 14.91 -0.13 3.71
N SER A 46 14.81 -1.46 3.77
CA SER A 46 14.17 -2.25 2.71
C SER A 46 12.96 -2.95 3.29
N ALA A 47 11.78 -2.44 3.01
CA ALA A 47 10.55 -3.16 3.25
C ALA A 47 10.14 -3.86 1.95
N SER A 48 9.93 -5.18 2.02
CA SER A 48 9.29 -5.90 0.92
C SER A 48 7.81 -5.54 0.91
N TYR A 49 7.41 -4.58 0.07
CA TYR A 49 6.03 -4.12 -0.07
C TYR A 49 5.15 -5.22 -0.69
N SER A 50 4.71 -6.15 0.15
CA SER A 50 4.10 -7.40 -0.25
C SER A 50 3.09 -7.88 0.80
N GLY A 51 2.23 -8.81 0.39
CA GLY A 51 1.14 -9.33 1.24
C GLY A 51 -0.18 -8.59 1.04
N SER A 52 -1.06 -8.74 2.03
CA SER A 52 -2.39 -8.14 2.08
C SER A 52 -2.33 -6.60 2.16
N PRO A 53 -3.39 -5.88 1.74
CA PRO A 53 -3.47 -4.43 1.88
C PRO A 53 -3.20 -3.93 3.31
N GLN A 54 -3.65 -4.70 4.32
CA GLN A 54 -3.42 -4.41 5.74
C GLN A 54 -1.95 -4.56 6.12
N GLU A 55 -1.25 -5.58 5.61
CA GLU A 55 0.19 -5.75 5.81
C GLU A 55 0.99 -4.64 5.15
N ARG A 56 0.64 -4.28 3.91
CA ARG A 56 1.25 -3.17 3.17
C ARG A 56 1.11 -1.85 3.92
N LEU A 57 -0.06 -1.58 4.49
CA LEU A 57 -0.27 -0.39 5.33
C LEU A 57 0.66 -0.40 6.55
N ARG A 58 0.77 -1.52 7.27
CA ARG A 58 1.66 -1.64 8.43
C ARG A 58 3.14 -1.49 8.05
N GLN A 59 3.54 -2.04 6.91
CA GLN A 59 4.89 -1.91 6.38
C GLN A 59 5.20 -0.46 6.02
N ALA A 60 4.30 0.21 5.29
CA ALA A 60 4.44 1.62 4.92
C ALA A 60 4.51 2.53 6.16
N GLU A 61 3.68 2.30 7.17
CA GLU A 61 3.72 3.08 8.42
C GLU A 61 4.99 2.83 9.22
N THR A 62 5.51 1.61 9.21
CA THR A 62 6.80 1.28 9.84
C THR A 62 7.96 1.95 9.11
N LEU A 63 7.98 1.90 7.78
CA LEU A 63 8.98 2.59 6.96
C LEU A 63 8.96 4.10 7.22
N ARG A 64 7.77 4.72 7.25
CA ARG A 64 7.62 6.15 7.54
C ARG A 64 8.17 6.51 8.93
N ARG A 65 7.84 5.72 9.95
CA ARG A 65 8.34 5.94 11.32
C ARG A 65 9.85 5.78 11.41
N ALA A 66 10.40 4.77 10.75
CA ALA A 66 11.83 4.51 10.74
C ALA A 66 12.62 5.64 10.08
N ALA A 67 12.13 6.16 8.96
CA ALA A 67 12.74 7.30 8.27
C ALA A 67 12.67 8.60 9.10
N LEU A 68 11.58 8.83 9.82
CA LEU A 68 11.43 10.03 10.67
C LEU A 68 11.93 9.86 12.11
N ALA A 69 12.64 8.76 12.41
CA ALA A 69 13.04 8.43 13.78
C ALA A 69 14.11 9.35 14.39
N PRO A 70 15.15 9.80 13.65
CA PRO A 70 16.12 10.74 14.20
C PRO A 70 15.49 12.10 14.47
N ALA A 71 16.04 12.83 15.47
CA ALA A 71 15.59 14.18 15.79
C ALA A 71 15.85 15.20 14.66
N ASP A 72 16.85 14.95 13.82
CA ASP A 72 17.16 15.72 12.63
C ASP A 72 17.30 14.76 11.43
N PRO A 73 16.18 14.37 10.79
CA PRO A 73 16.21 13.44 9.66
C PRO A 73 16.82 14.12 8.44
N SER A 74 17.65 13.38 7.70
CA SER A 74 18.31 13.91 6.49
C SER A 74 17.29 14.19 5.37
N PRO A 75 17.66 14.93 4.31
CA PRO A 75 16.81 15.10 3.14
C PRO A 75 16.38 13.77 2.51
N GLN A 76 17.28 12.78 2.48
CA GLN A 76 17.01 11.44 1.97
C GLN A 76 15.95 10.72 2.81
N ASP A 77 16.05 10.81 4.14
CA ASP A 77 15.07 10.20 5.05
C ASP A 77 13.68 10.80 4.86
N ARG A 78 13.60 12.12 4.67
CA ARG A 78 12.33 12.80 4.39
C ARG A 78 11.72 12.35 3.05
N MET A 79 12.55 12.09 2.03
CA MET A 79 12.06 11.52 0.77
C MET A 79 11.50 10.11 0.96
N VAL A 80 12.19 9.25 1.70
CA VAL A 80 11.70 7.90 2.04
C VAL A 80 10.40 7.97 2.84
N ALA A 81 10.30 8.90 3.80
CA ALA A 81 9.07 9.12 4.57
C ALA A 81 7.90 9.58 3.70
N ALA A 82 8.14 10.45 2.72
CA ALA A 82 7.12 10.88 1.77
C ALA A 82 6.66 9.72 0.86
N GLN A 83 7.60 8.92 0.35
CA GLN A 83 7.29 7.72 -0.42
C GLN A 83 6.47 6.71 0.41
N ALA A 84 6.83 6.52 1.68
CA ALA A 84 6.09 5.68 2.60
C ALA A 84 4.67 6.19 2.88
N ALA A 85 4.48 7.52 2.94
CA ALA A 85 3.14 8.11 3.06
C ALA A 85 2.28 7.86 1.80
N ALA A 86 2.87 7.89 0.60
CA ALA A 86 2.18 7.52 -0.63
C ALA A 86 1.77 6.05 -0.63
N MET A 87 2.66 5.14 -0.24
CA MET A 87 2.36 3.71 -0.10
C MET A 87 1.24 3.45 0.92
N ALA A 88 1.25 4.14 2.07
CA ALA A 88 0.18 4.02 3.06
C ALA A 88 -1.18 4.48 2.51
N SER A 89 -1.18 5.53 1.68
CA SER A 89 -2.40 6.04 1.05
C SER A 89 -2.95 5.05 0.02
N GLN A 90 -2.08 4.43 -0.78
CA GLN A 90 -2.46 3.38 -1.71
C GLN A 90 -3.04 2.15 -0.98
N ALA A 91 -2.36 1.67 0.07
CA ALA A 91 -2.83 0.54 0.86
C ALA A 91 -4.21 0.78 1.48
N ARG A 92 -4.50 2.02 1.95
CA ARG A 92 -5.83 2.39 2.46
C ARG A 92 -6.90 2.35 1.36
N ALA A 93 -6.57 2.78 0.14
CA ALA A 93 -7.47 2.67 -0.99
C ALA A 93 -7.79 1.19 -1.31
N GLU A 94 -6.76 0.33 -1.33
CA GLU A 94 -6.91 -1.12 -1.52
C GLU A 94 -7.78 -1.77 -0.43
N ILE A 95 -7.57 -1.45 0.85
CA ILE A 95 -8.42 -1.92 1.96
C ILE A 95 -9.89 -1.56 1.74
N SER A 96 -10.14 -0.32 1.27
CA SER A 96 -11.50 0.13 1.00
C SER A 96 -12.16 -0.63 -0.15
N ALA A 97 -11.38 -1.01 -1.18
CA ALA A 97 -11.87 -1.76 -2.33
C ALA A 97 -12.25 -3.19 -1.93
N VAL A 98 -11.34 -3.89 -1.23
CA VAL A 98 -11.58 -5.25 -0.74
C VAL A 98 -12.84 -5.29 0.15
N ARG A 99 -13.00 -4.33 1.07
CA ARG A 99 -14.20 -4.26 1.92
C ARG A 99 -15.50 -4.10 1.13
N ARG A 100 -15.49 -3.30 0.05
CA ARG A 100 -16.69 -3.13 -0.80
C ARG A 100 -17.03 -4.42 -1.55
N GLU A 101 -16.01 -5.12 -2.04
CA GLU A 101 -16.19 -6.41 -2.72
C GLU A 101 -16.74 -7.47 -1.78
N GLU A 102 -16.22 -7.57 -0.55
CA GLU A 102 -16.73 -8.49 0.49
C GLU A 102 -18.21 -8.23 0.82
N MET A 103 -18.61 -6.96 0.96
CA MET A 103 -20.00 -6.58 1.22
C MET A 103 -20.92 -6.94 0.04
N ALA A 104 -20.47 -6.73 -1.20
CA ALA A 104 -21.24 -7.09 -2.38
C ALA A 104 -21.47 -8.60 -2.48
N GLN A 105 -20.45 -9.40 -2.15
CA GLN A 105 -20.55 -10.86 -2.12
C GLN A 105 -21.48 -11.36 -1.01
N GLN A 106 -21.44 -10.77 0.19
CA GLN A 106 -22.35 -11.12 1.29
C GLN A 106 -23.82 -10.83 0.95
N ASN A 107 -24.10 -9.71 0.28
CA ASN A 107 -25.47 -9.38 -0.13
C ASN A 107 -26.00 -10.36 -1.20
N GLN A 108 -25.14 -10.86 -2.09
CA GLN A 108 -25.52 -11.88 -3.08
C GLN A 108 -25.76 -13.25 -2.42
N SER A 109 -24.95 -13.65 -1.43
CA SER A 109 -25.15 -14.93 -0.73
C SER A 109 -26.40 -14.94 0.14
N ASN A 110 -26.75 -13.80 0.77
CA ASN A 110 -27.95 -13.69 1.61
C ASN A 110 -29.24 -13.62 0.77
N GLY A 111 -29.21 -12.99 -0.40
CA GLY A 111 -30.36 -12.98 -1.32
C GLY A 111 -30.70 -14.35 -1.90
N ALA A 112 -29.70 -15.22 -2.09
CA ALA A 112 -29.91 -16.59 -2.59
C ALA A 112 -30.43 -17.57 -1.52
N ALA A 113 -30.35 -17.22 -0.23
CA ALA A 113 -30.86 -18.02 0.88
C ALA A 113 -32.34 -17.73 1.19
N ASP A 114 -32.84 -16.55 0.80
CA ASP A 114 -34.24 -16.12 1.03
C ASP A 114 -35.21 -16.65 -0.04
N GLU A 115 -34.71 -17.03 -1.23
CA GLU A 115 -35.55 -17.59 -2.32
C GLU A 115 -35.95 -19.07 -2.13
N GLN A 116 -35.57 -19.72 -1.02
CA GLN A 116 -35.93 -21.13 -0.74
C GLN A 116 -36.99 -21.31 0.36
N ASP A 117 -37.47 -20.22 1.01
CA ASP A 117 -38.48 -20.27 2.08
C ASP A 117 -39.82 -19.55 1.72
N GLU A 118 -40.01 -19.15 0.47
CA GLU A 118 -41.30 -18.61 -0.03
C GLU A 118 -42.17 -19.72 -0.67
N GLY A 119 -42.04 -20.95 -0.16
CA GLY A 119 -42.71 -22.15 -0.68
C GLY A 119 -43.98 -22.57 0.07
N ARG A 120 -44.36 -21.91 1.16
CA ARG A 120 -45.61 -22.23 1.88
C ARG A 120 -46.27 -21.00 2.48
N LEU A 121 -47.49 -20.74 2.00
CA LEU A 121 -48.57 -19.94 2.59
C LEU A 121 -48.64 -18.47 2.13
N PHE A 122 -49.33 -18.19 1.03
CA PHE A 122 -50.70 -17.62 1.01
C PHE A 122 -51.10 -17.23 -0.42
N ASP A 123 -52.17 -17.85 -0.91
CA ASP A 123 -52.84 -17.53 -2.16
C ASP A 123 -53.78 -16.33 -1.96
N VAL A 124 -53.46 -15.15 -2.52
CA VAL A 124 -54.46 -14.14 -2.92
C VAL A 124 -54.00 -13.40 -4.18
N GLN A 125 -54.31 -14.03 -5.30
CA GLN A 125 -54.73 -13.46 -6.59
C GLN A 125 -54.93 -11.92 -6.67
N PHE A 126 -54.00 -11.21 -7.33
CA PHE A 126 -54.30 -9.95 -8.03
C PHE A 126 -53.52 -9.83 -9.36
N ASN A 127 -54.27 -9.79 -10.45
CA ASN A 127 -53.81 -9.61 -11.83
C ASN A 127 -53.32 -8.18 -12.10
N SER A 128 -52.11 -8.02 -12.66
CA SER A 128 -51.87 -6.97 -13.65
C SER A 128 -50.58 -7.15 -14.45
N ARG A 129 -50.78 -7.61 -15.70
CA ARG A 129 -50.14 -7.21 -16.97
C ARG A 129 -48.61 -7.25 -17.10
N ALA A 130 -48.18 -8.22 -17.90
CA ALA A 130 -46.90 -8.28 -18.59
C ALA A 130 -46.63 -7.05 -19.48
N ILE A 131 -45.37 -6.60 -19.48
CA ILE A 131 -44.69 -6.10 -20.69
C ILE A 131 -43.31 -6.76 -20.72
N ALA A 132 -43.14 -7.69 -21.67
CA ALA A 132 -41.84 -8.15 -22.13
C ALA A 132 -41.40 -7.27 -23.31
N ALA A 133 -40.16 -6.78 -23.29
CA ALA A 133 -39.36 -6.50 -24.48
C ALA A 133 -37.95 -6.04 -24.09
N PHE A 134 -36.92 -6.83 -24.43
CA PHE A 134 -35.80 -6.36 -25.28
C PHE A 134 -34.86 -7.54 -25.59
N ASN A 135 -34.95 -8.04 -26.83
CA ASN A 135 -33.91 -8.85 -27.46
C ASN A 135 -32.77 -7.93 -27.89
N GLY A 136 -31.51 -8.32 -27.71
CA GLY A 136 -30.44 -7.64 -28.45
C GLY A 136 -28.99 -7.95 -28.06
N VAL A 137 -28.39 -8.83 -28.86
CA VAL A 137 -26.99 -8.76 -29.34
C VAL A 137 -25.87 -9.21 -28.38
N SER A 138 -25.42 -10.43 -28.66
CA SER A 138 -24.06 -10.92 -28.45
C SER A 138 -23.04 -9.99 -29.09
N GLY A 139 -22.09 -9.48 -28.31
CA GLY A 139 -20.93 -8.73 -28.80
C GLY A 139 -19.72 -9.06 -27.94
N SER A 140 -18.88 -9.97 -28.43
CA SER A 140 -17.58 -10.30 -27.84
C SER A 140 -16.60 -9.18 -28.22
N ALA A 141 -16.10 -8.42 -27.26
CA ALA A 141 -15.13 -7.35 -27.48
C ALA A 141 -13.83 -7.63 -26.73
N THR A 142 -12.87 -8.19 -27.46
CA THR A 142 -11.47 -8.33 -27.04
C THR A 142 -10.78 -6.98 -27.16
N LEU A 143 -10.53 -6.29 -26.05
CA LEU A 143 -9.78 -5.04 -26.06
C LEU A 143 -8.28 -5.32 -25.94
N HIS A 144 -7.61 -5.32 -27.08
CA HIS A 144 -6.15 -5.34 -27.19
C HIS A 144 -5.67 -3.88 -27.23
N SER A 145 -5.10 -3.37 -26.13
CA SER A 145 -4.51 -2.03 -26.11
C SER A 145 -3.05 -2.11 -26.54
N THR A 146 -2.77 -1.74 -27.79
CA THR A 146 -1.41 -1.56 -28.30
C THR A 146 -0.79 -0.25 -27.77
N PRO A 147 0.55 -0.12 -27.77
CA PRO A 147 1.26 1.01 -27.18
C PRO A 147 1.27 2.21 -28.11
N SER A 148 0.91 3.40 -27.63
CA SER A 148 1.19 4.65 -28.36
C SER A 148 2.61 5.12 -28.00
N THR A 149 3.54 4.80 -28.88
CA THR A 149 4.89 5.34 -28.90
C THR A 149 4.97 6.39 -30.03
N ILE A 150 5.45 7.58 -29.65
CA ILE A 150 6.05 8.64 -30.48
C ILE A 150 5.08 9.51 -31.30
N ASP A 151 5.02 10.79 -30.95
CA ASP A 151 5.45 11.80 -31.91
C ASP A 151 6.21 12.95 -31.22
N GLU A 152 7.28 13.32 -31.90
CA GLU A 152 8.37 14.22 -31.54
C GLU A 152 8.10 15.60 -32.21
N ILE A 153 8.82 16.65 -31.78
CA ILE A 153 9.02 17.95 -32.52
C ILE A 153 7.81 18.91 -32.37
N ILE A 154 7.88 20.14 -31.81
CA ILE A 154 8.83 21.28 -31.90
C ILE A 154 8.84 22.02 -30.55
#